data_AF-A0A3G3GWP5-F1
#
_entry.id   AF-A0A3G3GWP5-F1
#
_cell.length_a   1.000
_cell.length_b   1.000
_cell.length_c   1.000
_cell.angle_alpha   90.00
_cell.angle_beta   90.00
_cell.angle_gamma   90.00
#
_symmetry.space_group_name_H-M   'P 1'
#
loop_
_entity.id
_entity.type
_entity.pdbx_description
1 polymer ?
#
loop_
_entity_poly.entity_id
_entity_poly.type
_entity_poly.pdbx_seq_one_letter_code
_entity_poly.pdbx_strand_id
1 'polypeptide(L)'
;MKKLFFCLFLLTTTVAFVQAQENTAAKLWTAADRQYTIDNMKRTRDELVKETQNLTPAQWAFHESADRWSIGEIVEHLALWEIIWNREISIGVRNKPTPELNASSRPDSYYNEFIMEDAKHNASDYTKPTGFVEGKNNLAFFLRNHAINLAFVETTQADLRAHFEFTGTPNPRNMHQVLIFQWGHVDRHLRQIRKVKTHPNYPK
;
A
#
# COMPACT_ATOMS: atom_id res chain seq x y z
N MET A 1 -83.90 16.50 -0.41
CA MET A 1 -83.38 16.02 0.90
C MET A 1 -83.29 14.50 0.88
N LYS A 2 -82.09 13.92 0.76
CA LYS A 2 -81.74 12.57 1.23
C LYS A 2 -80.23 12.40 1.08
N LYS A 3 -79.65 11.78 2.10
CA LYS A 3 -78.31 12.04 2.66
C LYS A 3 -77.19 11.40 1.83
N LEU A 4 -76.10 12.14 1.66
CA LEU A 4 -74.85 11.67 1.06
C LEU A 4 -74.17 10.72 2.05
N PHE A 5 -73.97 9.45 1.66
CA PHE A 5 -73.16 8.50 2.43
C PHE A 5 -71.69 8.73 2.12
N PHE A 6 -70.92 9.17 3.11
CA PHE A 6 -69.46 9.27 3.02
C PHE A 6 -68.87 7.92 3.48
N CYS A 7 -68.46 7.07 2.53
CA CYS A 7 -67.67 5.87 2.84
C CYS A 7 -66.21 6.27 2.98
N LEU A 8 -65.73 6.35 4.22
CA LEU A 8 -64.33 6.56 4.55
C LEU A 8 -63.60 5.22 4.39
N PHE A 9 -62.89 5.03 3.27
CA PHE A 9 -61.96 3.92 3.10
C PHE A 9 -60.66 4.25 3.86
N LEU A 10 -60.44 3.63 5.03
CA LEU A 10 -59.12 3.64 5.68
C LEU A 10 -58.18 2.73 4.87
N LEU A 11 -57.23 3.34 4.17
CA LEU A 11 -56.13 2.64 3.53
C LEU A 11 -55.05 2.41 4.59
N THR A 12 -54.99 1.21 5.16
CA THR A 12 -53.89 0.80 6.03
C THR A 12 -52.68 0.42 5.18
N THR A 13 -51.73 1.34 5.04
CA THR A 13 -50.43 1.07 4.42
C THR A 13 -49.58 0.25 5.39
N THR A 14 -49.47 -1.04 5.15
CA THR A 14 -48.47 -1.89 5.81
C THR A 14 -47.09 -1.55 5.24
N VAL A 15 -46.33 -0.72 5.96
CA VAL A 15 -44.91 -0.52 5.67
C VAL A 15 -44.18 -1.78 6.12
N ALA A 16 -43.89 -2.68 5.18
CA ALA A 16 -42.97 -3.77 5.41
C ALA A 16 -41.56 -3.17 5.58
N PHE A 17 -41.08 -3.10 6.81
CA PHE A 17 -39.66 -2.86 7.08
C PHE A 17 -38.88 -4.04 6.52
N VAL A 18 -38.33 -3.89 5.32
CA VAL A 18 -37.24 -4.74 4.87
C VAL A 18 -36.06 -4.41 5.77
N GLN A 19 -35.89 -5.20 6.84
CA GLN A 19 -34.61 -5.22 7.54
C GLN A 19 -33.60 -5.73 6.51
N ALA A 20 -32.77 -4.81 5.98
CA ALA A 20 -31.55 -5.19 5.31
C ALA A 20 -30.77 -6.02 6.34
N GLN A 21 -30.73 -7.32 6.13
CA GLN A 21 -29.89 -8.21 6.90
C GLN A 21 -28.46 -7.83 6.52
N GLU A 22 -27.86 -6.91 7.28
CA GLU A 22 -26.41 -6.74 7.28
C GLU A 22 -25.84 -8.09 7.66
N ASN A 23 -25.41 -8.83 6.64
CA ASN A 23 -24.64 -10.03 6.81
C ASN A 23 -23.31 -9.55 7.39
N THR A 24 -23.26 -9.37 8.71
CA THR A 24 -22.06 -9.04 9.48
C THR A 24 -21.18 -10.29 9.50
N ALA A 25 -20.71 -10.69 8.32
CA ALA A 25 -19.59 -11.60 8.22
C ALA A 25 -18.47 -11.04 9.11
N ALA A 26 -17.93 -11.89 9.98
CA ALA A 26 -16.84 -11.50 10.86
C ALA A 26 -15.71 -10.87 10.01
N LYS A 27 -15.22 -9.71 10.44
CA LYS A 27 -14.14 -8.99 9.76
C LYS A 27 -12.91 -9.90 9.70
N LEU A 28 -12.42 -10.17 8.48
CA LEU A 28 -11.27 -11.02 8.22
C LEU A 28 -9.96 -10.33 8.58
N TRP A 29 -9.85 -9.02 8.28
CA TRP A 29 -8.69 -8.22 8.64
C TRP A 29 -8.73 -7.80 10.12
N THR A 30 -7.79 -8.36 10.88
CA THR A 30 -7.79 -8.29 12.34
C THR A 30 -7.06 -7.06 12.88
N ALA A 31 -7.20 -6.81 14.19
CA ALA A 31 -6.39 -5.82 14.88
C ALA A 31 -4.88 -6.15 14.83
N ALA A 32 -4.53 -7.44 14.87
CA ALA A 32 -3.15 -7.89 14.75
C ALA A 32 -2.58 -7.59 13.36
N ASP A 33 -3.35 -7.85 12.28
CA ASP A 33 -2.96 -7.51 10.91
C ASP A 33 -2.73 -5.99 10.76
N ARG A 34 -3.61 -5.17 11.36
CA ARG A 34 -3.45 -3.71 11.37
C ARG A 34 -2.16 -3.31 12.06
N GLN A 35 -1.94 -3.78 13.29
CA GLN A 35 -0.77 -3.41 14.08
C GLN A 35 0.51 -3.84 13.37
N TYR A 36 0.55 -5.07 12.86
CA TYR A 36 1.67 -5.58 12.05
C TYR A 36 1.99 -4.68 10.85
N THR A 37 0.96 -4.23 10.14
CA THR A 37 1.14 -3.34 8.98
C THR A 37 1.69 -1.98 9.40
N ILE A 38 1.09 -1.37 10.43
CA ILE A 38 1.52 -0.06 10.96
C ILE A 38 2.98 -0.12 11.44
N ASP A 39 3.33 -1.16 12.18
CA ASP A 39 4.67 -1.33 12.74
C ASP A 39 5.73 -1.44 11.64
N ASN A 40 5.48 -2.25 10.60
CA ASN A 40 6.42 -2.40 9.50
C ASN A 40 6.51 -1.17 8.60
N MET A 41 5.40 -0.47 8.34
CA MET A 41 5.42 0.78 7.60
C MET A 41 6.22 1.86 8.36
N LYS A 42 5.96 2.03 9.67
CA LYS A 42 6.70 2.98 10.51
C LYS A 42 8.18 2.62 10.59
N ARG A 43 8.50 1.34 10.84
CA ARG A 43 9.90 0.86 10.93
C ARG A 43 10.67 1.16 9.65
N THR A 44 10.15 0.76 8.49
CA THR A 44 10.86 0.92 7.21
C THR A 44 11.00 2.38 6.80
N ARG A 45 9.97 3.21 7.07
CA ARG A 45 10.06 4.67 6.94
C ARG A 45 11.19 5.25 7.80
N ASP A 46 11.22 4.90 9.08
CA ASP A 46 12.19 5.45 10.04
C ASP A 46 13.61 5.00 9.72
N GLU A 47 13.79 3.75 9.29
CA GLU A 47 15.05 3.26 8.76
C GLU A 47 15.49 4.02 7.51
N LEU A 48 14.59 4.30 6.57
CA LEU A 48 14.93 5.06 5.37
C LEU A 48 15.35 6.49 5.70
N VAL A 49 14.64 7.15 6.61
CA VAL A 49 15.02 8.48 7.12
C VAL A 49 16.41 8.42 7.75
N LYS A 50 16.65 7.45 8.64
CA LYS A 50 17.95 7.26 9.29
C LYS A 50 19.08 7.08 8.28
N GLU A 51 18.86 6.29 7.24
CA GLU A 51 19.86 6.02 6.21
C GLU A 51 20.11 7.24 5.29
N THR A 52 19.21 8.21 5.19
CA THR A 52 19.28 9.20 4.09
C THR A 52 19.28 10.67 4.51
N GLN A 53 18.76 11.01 5.69
CA GLN A 53 18.52 12.40 6.11
C GLN A 53 19.77 13.28 6.17
N ASN A 54 20.94 12.70 6.46
CA ASN A 54 22.19 13.43 6.66
C ASN A 54 23.18 13.27 5.50
N LEU A 55 22.75 12.70 4.37
CA LEU A 55 23.65 12.48 3.24
C LEU A 55 24.00 13.81 2.55
N THR A 56 25.26 13.97 2.20
CA THR A 56 25.74 15.10 1.39
C THR A 56 25.27 14.97 -0.06
N PRO A 57 25.28 16.06 -0.86
CA PRO A 57 24.95 15.97 -2.29
C PRO A 57 25.79 14.93 -3.05
N ALA A 58 27.10 14.83 -2.74
CA ALA A 58 27.98 13.84 -3.35
C ALA A 58 27.60 12.40 -2.96
N GLN A 59 27.18 12.17 -1.72
CA GLN A 59 26.70 10.87 -1.23
C GLN A 59 25.37 10.46 -1.87
N TRP A 60 24.46 11.41 -2.10
CA TRP A 60 23.21 11.19 -2.79
C TRP A 60 23.43 10.79 -4.26
N ALA A 61 24.37 11.43 -4.93
CA ALA A 61 24.66 11.27 -6.36
C ALA A 61 25.76 10.23 -6.65
N PHE A 62 26.23 9.46 -5.66
CA PHE A 62 27.28 8.48 -5.87
C PHE A 62 26.76 7.24 -6.60
N HIS A 63 27.40 6.86 -7.70
CA HIS A 63 27.17 5.61 -8.43
C HIS A 63 28.33 4.64 -8.22
N GLU A 64 28.04 3.39 -7.85
CA GLU A 64 29.05 2.31 -7.78
C GLU A 64 29.70 2.04 -9.14
N SER A 65 28.90 2.13 -10.20
CA SER A 65 29.28 1.98 -11.62
C SER A 65 28.20 2.62 -12.52
N ALA A 66 28.48 2.78 -13.81
CA ALA A 66 27.58 3.45 -14.76
C ALA A 66 26.19 2.78 -14.92
N ASP A 67 26.07 1.50 -14.57
CA ASP A 67 24.83 0.70 -14.67
C ASP A 67 24.08 0.56 -13.33
N ARG A 68 24.54 1.22 -12.26
CA ARG A 68 24.03 1.05 -10.90
C ARG A 68 23.44 2.34 -10.37
N TRP A 69 22.22 2.28 -9.86
CA TRP A 69 21.58 3.44 -9.24
C TRP A 69 22.34 3.95 -8.02
N SER A 70 22.41 5.27 -7.94
CA SER A 70 22.75 6.04 -6.75
C SER A 70 21.69 5.92 -5.66
N ILE A 71 22.01 6.38 -4.45
CA ILE A 71 21.03 6.46 -3.35
C ILE A 71 19.85 7.37 -3.75
N GLY A 72 20.10 8.46 -4.48
CA GLY A 72 19.05 9.35 -4.98
C GLY A 72 18.04 8.60 -5.84
N GLU A 73 18.53 7.86 -6.83
CA GLU A 73 17.70 7.09 -7.75
C GLU A 73 16.98 5.93 -7.05
N ILE A 74 17.61 5.26 -6.07
CA ILE A 74 16.94 4.23 -5.27
C ILE A 74 15.75 4.82 -4.49
N VAL A 75 15.90 6.00 -3.89
CA VAL A 75 14.82 6.64 -3.13
C VAL A 75 13.75 7.20 -4.07
N GLU A 76 14.12 7.71 -5.25
CA GLU A 76 13.17 8.10 -6.29
C GLU A 76 12.31 6.89 -6.72
N HIS A 77 12.92 5.74 -6.96
CA HIS A 77 12.23 4.49 -7.28
C HIS A 77 11.19 4.12 -6.22
N LEU A 78 11.57 4.18 -4.94
CA LEU A 78 10.65 3.94 -3.83
C LEU A 78 9.48 4.95 -3.84
N ALA A 79 9.75 6.23 -4.07
CA ALA A 79 8.72 7.26 -4.08
C ALA A 79 7.73 7.10 -5.26
N LEU A 80 8.20 6.65 -6.43
CA LEU A 80 7.33 6.34 -7.57
C LEU A 80 6.37 5.18 -7.25
N TRP A 81 6.86 4.14 -6.59
CA TRP A 81 6.02 3.02 -6.15
C TRP A 81 5.01 3.41 -5.07
N GLU A 82 5.34 4.33 -4.19
CA GLU A 82 4.41 4.86 -3.19
C GLU A 82 3.17 5.52 -3.85
N ILE A 83 3.33 6.23 -4.99
CA ILE A 83 2.19 6.73 -5.77
C ILE A 83 1.31 5.58 -6.26
N ILE A 84 1.93 4.54 -6.81
CA ILE A 84 1.22 3.39 -7.38
C ILE A 84 0.43 2.68 -6.29
N TRP A 85 1.03 2.39 -5.14
CA TRP A 85 0.31 1.76 -4.04
C TRP A 85 -0.77 2.64 -3.44
N ASN A 86 -0.56 3.96 -3.33
CA ASN A 86 -1.65 4.87 -2.94
C ASN A 86 -2.86 4.74 -3.88
N ARG A 87 -2.63 4.64 -5.19
CA ARG A 87 -3.69 4.39 -6.18
C ARG A 87 -4.32 3.01 -5.99
N GLU A 88 -3.53 1.95 -5.91
CA GLU A 88 -4.04 0.58 -5.80
C GLU A 88 -4.86 0.36 -4.53
N ILE A 89 -4.38 0.85 -3.38
CA ILE A 89 -5.13 0.82 -2.12
C ILE A 89 -6.42 1.62 -2.23
N SER A 90 -6.35 2.86 -2.74
CA SER A 90 -7.54 3.72 -2.90
C SER A 90 -8.62 3.08 -3.77
N ILE A 91 -8.23 2.42 -4.86
CA ILE A 91 -9.18 1.74 -5.76
C ILE A 91 -9.68 0.45 -5.11
N GLY A 92 -8.77 -0.42 -4.65
CA GLY A 92 -9.09 -1.74 -4.10
C GLY A 92 -10.13 -1.70 -2.99
N VAL A 93 -9.99 -0.77 -2.05
CA VAL A 93 -10.87 -0.66 -0.87
C VAL A 93 -12.24 -0.04 -1.18
N ARG A 94 -12.41 0.59 -2.35
CA ARG A 94 -13.70 1.12 -2.82
C ARG A 94 -14.52 0.11 -3.60
N ASN A 95 -13.93 -1.01 -3.96
CA ASN A 95 -14.62 -2.05 -4.73
C ASN A 95 -15.54 -2.88 -3.85
N LYS A 96 -16.44 -3.64 -4.48
CA LYS A 96 -17.22 -4.65 -3.76
C LYS A 96 -16.25 -5.62 -3.06
N PRO A 97 -16.40 -5.89 -1.75
CA PRO A 97 -15.63 -6.93 -1.08
C PRO A 97 -15.88 -8.30 -1.73
N THR A 98 -14.82 -9.07 -1.89
CA THR A 98 -14.79 -10.42 -2.48
C THR A 98 -13.98 -11.36 -1.59
N PRO A 99 -14.40 -11.60 -0.33
CA PRO A 99 -13.65 -12.42 0.64
C PRO A 99 -13.42 -13.87 0.16
N GLU A 100 -14.25 -14.39 -0.73
CA GLU A 100 -14.13 -15.71 -1.35
C GLU A 100 -12.80 -15.90 -2.11
N LEU A 101 -12.19 -14.82 -2.60
CA LEU A 101 -10.90 -14.88 -3.30
C LEU A 101 -9.72 -15.23 -2.38
N ASN A 102 -9.89 -15.18 -1.05
CA ASN A 102 -8.85 -15.64 -0.13
C ASN A 102 -8.53 -17.13 -0.31
N ALA A 103 -9.48 -17.95 -0.77
CA ALA A 103 -9.27 -19.38 -0.98
C ALA A 103 -8.20 -19.71 -2.05
N SER A 104 -7.98 -18.80 -3.01
CA SER A 104 -6.95 -18.92 -4.05
C SER A 104 -5.79 -17.94 -3.88
N SER A 105 -5.82 -17.10 -2.83
CA SER A 105 -4.73 -16.17 -2.54
C SER A 105 -3.51 -16.92 -1.97
N ARG A 106 -2.32 -16.37 -2.22
CA ARG A 106 -1.10 -16.88 -1.56
C ARG A 106 -1.10 -16.50 -0.07
N PRO A 107 -0.47 -17.30 0.81
CA PRO A 107 -0.29 -16.90 2.20
C PRO A 107 0.65 -15.70 2.29
N ASP A 108 0.52 -14.90 3.36
CA ASP A 108 1.36 -13.71 3.56
C ASP A 108 2.87 -14.04 3.58
N SER A 109 3.24 -15.23 4.06
CA SER A 109 4.62 -15.73 4.06
C SER A 109 5.22 -15.91 2.67
N TYR A 110 4.40 -16.05 1.62
CA TYR A 110 4.86 -16.14 0.24
C TYR A 110 5.69 -14.92 -0.17
N TYR A 111 5.37 -13.74 0.38
CA TYR A 111 6.05 -12.51 0.03
C TYR A 111 7.44 -12.38 0.66
N ASN A 112 7.78 -13.21 1.65
CA ASN A 112 9.09 -13.20 2.27
C ASN A 112 10.22 -13.53 1.28
N GLU A 113 9.96 -14.39 0.29
CA GLU A 113 10.94 -14.72 -0.74
C GLU A 113 11.35 -13.47 -1.52
N PHE A 114 10.36 -12.70 -2.00
CA PHE A 114 10.59 -11.43 -2.68
C PHE A 114 11.24 -10.38 -1.77
N ILE A 115 10.79 -10.30 -0.51
CA ILE A 115 11.33 -9.32 0.43
C ILE A 115 12.82 -9.61 0.64
N MET A 116 13.18 -10.88 0.91
CA MET A 116 14.52 -11.24 1.36
C MET A 116 15.51 -11.54 0.23
N GLU A 117 15.07 -11.66 -1.03
CA GLU A 117 16.00 -11.92 -2.13
C GLU A 117 16.86 -10.71 -2.53
N ASP A 118 18.09 -11.00 -2.96
CA ASP A 118 19.04 -10.01 -3.49
C ASP A 118 19.13 -10.03 -5.02
N ALA A 119 18.21 -10.76 -5.68
CA ALA A 119 18.18 -10.86 -7.14
C ALA A 119 18.05 -9.48 -7.80
N LYS A 120 18.74 -9.29 -8.92
CA LYS A 120 18.58 -8.07 -9.74
C LYS A 120 17.22 -8.12 -10.44
N HIS A 121 16.46 -7.03 -10.32
CA HIS A 121 15.19 -6.83 -11.00
C HIS A 121 15.26 -5.61 -11.90
N ASN A 122 14.61 -5.70 -13.05
CA ASN A 122 14.43 -4.55 -13.93
C ASN A 122 13.16 -3.82 -13.50
N ALA A 123 13.28 -2.55 -13.14
CA ALA A 123 12.11 -1.70 -12.91
C ALA A 123 11.31 -1.54 -14.21
N SER A 124 9.98 -1.43 -14.06
CA SER A 124 9.10 -1.03 -15.15
C SER A 124 9.40 0.41 -15.57
N ASP A 125 9.11 0.77 -16.82
CA ASP A 125 9.48 2.09 -17.35
C ASP A 125 8.92 3.26 -16.53
N TYR A 126 7.73 3.11 -15.95
CA TYR A 126 7.08 4.13 -15.12
C TYR A 126 7.56 4.15 -13.65
N THR A 127 8.46 3.23 -13.25
CA THR A 127 9.11 3.23 -11.93
C THR A 127 10.62 3.37 -12.04
N LYS A 128 11.18 3.51 -13.25
CA LYS A 128 12.59 3.83 -13.42
C LYS A 128 12.85 5.26 -12.91
N PRO A 129 13.91 5.45 -12.10
CA PRO A 129 14.35 6.79 -11.70
C PRO A 129 14.62 7.66 -12.92
N THR A 130 14.19 8.91 -12.86
CA THR A 130 14.37 9.89 -13.93
C THR A 130 15.48 10.88 -13.61
N GLY A 131 15.86 11.00 -12.33
CA GLY A 131 16.76 12.03 -11.84
C GLY A 131 16.11 13.41 -11.71
N PHE A 132 14.81 13.56 -12.01
CA PHE A 132 14.12 14.85 -11.94
C PHE A 132 14.00 15.38 -10.50
N VAL A 133 13.82 14.47 -9.54
CA VAL A 133 13.84 14.80 -8.11
C VAL A 133 15.25 14.55 -7.59
N GLU A 134 15.90 15.60 -7.08
CA GLU A 134 17.31 15.54 -6.71
C GLU A 134 17.54 15.40 -5.19
N GLY A 135 18.52 14.56 -4.83
CA GLY A 135 19.06 14.43 -3.47
C GLY A 135 17.97 14.23 -2.41
N LYS A 136 18.03 15.06 -1.35
CA LYS A 136 17.10 14.99 -0.21
C LYS A 136 15.62 15.18 -0.58
N ASN A 137 15.31 15.75 -1.76
CA ASN A 137 13.92 15.90 -2.19
C ASN A 137 13.28 14.54 -2.52
N ASN A 138 14.07 13.52 -2.86
CA ASN A 138 13.57 12.15 -3.03
C ASN A 138 12.98 11.60 -1.73
N LEU A 139 13.66 11.85 -0.60
CA LEU A 139 13.15 11.46 0.71
C LEU A 139 11.84 12.19 1.03
N ALA A 140 11.77 13.51 0.80
CA ALA A 140 10.54 14.26 1.02
C ALA A 140 9.38 13.76 0.14
N PHE A 141 9.67 13.39 -1.10
CA PHE A 141 8.69 12.82 -2.03
C PHE A 141 8.18 11.45 -1.55
N PHE A 142 9.08 10.56 -1.13
CA PHE A 142 8.70 9.29 -0.50
C PHE A 142 7.81 9.52 0.74
N LEU A 143 8.28 10.33 1.70
CA LEU A 143 7.61 10.55 2.98
C LEU A 143 6.18 11.09 2.82
N ARG A 144 5.97 12.01 1.87
CA ARG A 144 4.64 12.55 1.59
C ARG A 144 3.67 11.46 1.15
N ASN A 145 4.09 10.58 0.25
CA ASN A 145 3.21 9.53 -0.27
C ASN A 145 3.02 8.40 0.75
N HIS A 146 4.07 8.03 1.46
CA HIS A 146 4.00 6.99 2.51
C HIS A 146 3.06 7.37 3.65
N ALA A 147 3.01 8.65 4.02
CA ALA A 147 2.10 9.16 5.04
C ALA A 147 0.62 8.96 4.67
N ILE A 148 0.27 8.95 3.37
CA ILE A 148 -1.11 8.75 2.90
C ILE A 148 -1.59 7.34 3.26
N ASN A 149 -0.85 6.31 2.83
CA ASN A 149 -1.21 4.92 3.14
C ASN A 149 -1.11 4.62 4.64
N LEU A 150 -0.12 5.17 5.35
CA LEU A 150 -0.01 4.97 6.79
C LEU A 150 -1.24 5.53 7.53
N ALA A 151 -1.64 6.77 7.25
CA ALA A 151 -2.83 7.38 7.84
C ALA A 151 -4.11 6.62 7.47
N PHE A 152 -4.19 6.10 6.24
CA PHE A 152 -5.27 5.24 5.82
C PHE A 152 -5.35 3.97 6.67
N VAL A 153 -4.24 3.23 6.85
CA VAL A 153 -4.22 1.99 7.64
C VAL A 153 -4.58 2.25 9.10
N GLU A 154 -4.13 3.37 9.67
CA GLU A 154 -4.44 3.76 11.05
C GLU A 154 -5.94 3.99 11.28
N THR A 155 -6.66 4.52 10.27
CA THR A 155 -8.03 5.03 10.45
C THR A 155 -9.11 4.22 9.73
N THR A 156 -8.74 3.40 8.74
CA THR A 156 -9.70 2.75 7.86
C THR A 156 -10.59 1.75 8.59
N GLN A 157 -11.87 1.71 8.21
CA GLN A 157 -12.81 0.67 8.68
C GLN A 157 -12.93 -0.48 7.68
N ALA A 158 -12.35 -0.35 6.49
CA ALA A 158 -12.35 -1.39 5.46
C ALA A 158 -11.75 -2.70 5.98
N ASP A 159 -12.22 -3.81 5.44
CA ASP A 159 -11.64 -5.13 5.67
C ASP A 159 -10.60 -5.43 4.59
N LEU A 160 -9.33 -5.14 4.88
CA LEU A 160 -8.25 -5.25 3.89
C LEU A 160 -7.97 -6.70 3.44
N ARG A 161 -8.53 -7.71 4.12
CA ARG A 161 -8.50 -9.10 3.66
C ARG A 161 -9.71 -9.47 2.81
N ALA A 162 -10.76 -8.65 2.78
CA ALA A 162 -11.92 -8.86 1.91
C ALA A 162 -11.84 -8.09 0.59
N HIS A 163 -10.94 -7.11 0.46
CA HIS A 163 -10.72 -6.33 -0.76
C HIS A 163 -9.46 -6.78 -1.51
N PHE A 164 -9.52 -6.83 -2.84
CA PHE A 164 -8.47 -7.38 -3.72
C PHE A 164 -8.08 -6.43 -4.84
N GLU A 165 -6.86 -6.59 -5.35
CA GLU A 165 -6.37 -5.89 -6.54
C GLU A 165 -7.15 -6.32 -7.80
N PHE A 166 -7.30 -5.40 -8.76
CA PHE A 166 -7.94 -5.69 -10.05
C PHE A 166 -6.95 -6.23 -11.09
N THR A 167 -6.39 -7.42 -10.83
CA THR A 167 -5.36 -7.99 -11.70
C THR A 167 -5.79 -9.26 -12.44
N GLY A 168 -6.93 -9.86 -12.07
CA GLY A 168 -7.50 -11.03 -12.76
C GLY A 168 -6.58 -12.27 -12.75
N THR A 169 -5.74 -12.41 -11.73
CA THR A 169 -4.73 -13.49 -11.66
C THR A 169 -5.26 -14.74 -10.96
N PRO A 170 -4.66 -15.93 -11.19
CA PRO A 170 -4.98 -17.14 -10.43
C PRO A 170 -4.67 -17.06 -8.93
N ASN A 171 -3.81 -16.12 -8.53
CA ASN A 171 -3.38 -15.91 -7.15
C ASN A 171 -3.67 -14.46 -6.74
N PRO A 172 -4.95 -14.08 -6.55
CA PRO A 172 -5.34 -12.71 -6.29
C PRO A 172 -4.75 -12.23 -4.95
N ARG A 173 -4.34 -10.97 -4.91
CA ARG A 173 -3.70 -10.35 -3.75
C ARG A 173 -4.69 -9.42 -3.05
N ASN A 174 -4.89 -9.61 -1.75
CA ASN A 174 -5.75 -8.74 -0.95
C ASN A 174 -5.01 -7.44 -0.55
N MET A 175 -5.75 -6.41 -0.13
CA MET A 175 -5.17 -5.10 0.20
C MET A 175 -4.17 -5.14 1.37
N HIS A 176 -4.34 -6.06 2.33
CA HIS A 176 -3.34 -6.26 3.38
C HIS A 176 -2.00 -6.75 2.80
N GLN A 177 -2.05 -7.66 1.84
CA GLN A 177 -0.87 -8.18 1.16
C GLN A 177 -0.22 -7.17 0.22
N VAL A 178 -0.99 -6.25 -0.37
CA VAL A 178 -0.42 -5.10 -1.09
C VAL A 178 0.44 -4.26 -0.16
N LEU A 179 -0.03 -4.01 1.07
CA LEU A 179 0.74 -3.28 2.09
C LEU A 179 1.97 -4.06 2.56
N ILE A 180 1.89 -5.41 2.62
CA ILE A 180 3.07 -6.28 2.84
C ILE A 180 4.14 -6.04 1.79
N PHE A 181 3.76 -6.03 0.51
CA PHE A 181 4.67 -5.70 -0.56
C PHE A 181 5.22 -4.28 -0.45
N GLN A 182 4.39 -3.30 -0.07
CA GLN A 182 4.81 -1.90 0.06
C GLN A 182 5.95 -1.74 1.05
N TRP A 183 5.77 -2.13 2.31
CA TRP A 183 6.86 -1.99 3.30
C TRP A 183 8.01 -2.97 3.00
N GLY A 184 7.72 -4.15 2.47
CA GLY A 184 8.74 -5.15 2.12
C GLY A 184 9.69 -4.69 1.01
N HIS A 185 9.18 -3.92 0.05
CA HIS A 185 9.97 -3.29 -1.00
C HIS A 185 10.94 -2.24 -0.43
N VAL A 186 10.51 -1.47 0.56
CA VAL A 186 11.39 -0.53 1.27
C VAL A 186 12.52 -1.27 1.96
N ASP A 187 12.24 -2.37 2.67
CA ASP A 187 13.28 -3.22 3.29
C ASP A 187 14.32 -3.72 2.28
N ARG A 188 13.86 -4.14 1.10
CA ARG A 188 14.76 -4.58 0.02
C ARG A 188 15.69 -3.45 -0.42
N HIS A 189 15.16 -2.25 -0.64
CA HIS A 189 15.96 -1.11 -1.06
C HIS A 189 16.81 -0.51 0.07
N LEU A 190 16.44 -0.67 1.33
CA LEU A 190 17.31 -0.37 2.47
C LEU A 190 18.59 -1.20 2.45
N ARG A 191 18.50 -2.50 2.14
CA ARG A 191 19.69 -3.34 1.93
C ARG A 191 20.54 -2.82 0.76
N GLN A 192 19.91 -2.41 -0.34
CA GLN A 192 20.62 -1.83 -1.48
C GLN A 192 21.35 -0.52 -1.10
N ILE A 193 20.69 0.40 -0.39
CA ILE A 193 21.29 1.66 0.08
C ILE A 193 22.48 1.37 0.99
N ARG A 194 22.32 0.47 1.96
CA ARG A 194 23.41 0.06 2.86
C ARG A 194 24.60 -0.50 2.09
N LYS A 195 24.35 -1.31 1.06
CA LYS A 195 25.39 -1.85 0.17
C LYS A 195 26.15 -0.73 -0.56
N VAL A 196 25.47 0.26 -1.14
CA VAL A 196 26.13 1.40 -1.82
C VAL A 196 27.10 2.13 -0.88
N LYS A 197 26.71 2.33 0.39
CA LYS A 197 27.55 2.99 1.39
C LYS A 197 28.80 2.21 1.79
N THR A 198 28.84 0.90 1.54
CA THR A 198 30.03 0.08 1.79
C THR A 198 31.06 0.15 0.66
N HIS A 199 30.73 0.80 -0.46
CA HIS A 199 31.63 0.89 -1.60
C HIS A 199 32.91 1.68 -1.24
N PRO A 200 34.13 1.21 -1.60
CA PRO A 200 35.38 1.86 -1.21
C PRO A 200 35.51 3.33 -1.62
N ASN A 201 34.88 3.69 -2.74
CA ASN A 201 34.87 5.05 -3.30
C ASN A 201 33.68 5.90 -2.83
N TYR A 202 32.81 5.39 -1.94
CA TYR A 202 31.69 6.16 -1.42
C TYR A 202 32.21 7.38 -0.65
N PRO A 203 31.68 8.60 -0.90
CA PRO A 203 32.14 9.80 -0.20
C PRO A 203 31.92 9.69 1.31
N LYS A 204 32.96 10.02 2.09
CA LYS A 204 32.92 9.98 3.56
C LYS A 204 32.37 11.27 4.15
#